data_AF-A0A1Z8A0J7-F1
#
_entry.id   AF-A0A1Z8A0J7-F1
#
_cell.length_a   1.000
_cell.length_b   1.000
_cell.length_c   1.000
_cell.angle_alpha   90.00
_cell.angle_beta   90.00
_cell.angle_gamma   90.00
#
_symmetry.space_group_name_H-M   'P 1'
#
loop_
_entity.id
_entity.type
_entity.pdbx_description
1 polymer ?
#
loop_
_entity_poly.entity_id
_entity_poly.type
_entity_poly.pdbx_seq_one_letter_code
_entity_poly.pdbx_strand_id
1 'polypeptide(L)'
;MLLYLETNAEILADESSEQIELLFSELLLASMNGIHFVVIARPLCNWADQNLHLNKRETAHLKRLKHDFAQRGSIPKSAPCFIQIRIGDNALEEYDDDKYRIGHIALLRSDLLSDARLLLEHIENDGDLIDVILSEICRSQPIKNIKLQRMHGGGADIVTCFRHALLERRVTVCIADSDKYAPCDTHSATVRNLTREADRQTFVGAVCESLGREAENYIPIEILSSHRRRICPEYTSFNILDGLLRRQQIAGRLDCLWLFFDIKRGAEVDKLLAIVNPPRKALVRRKVSGR
;
A
#
# COMPACT_ATOMS: atom_id res chain seq x y z
N MET A 1 2.30 -2.91 -6.27
CA MET A 1 2.29 -1.85 -7.30
C MET A 1 1.52 -2.33 -8.53
N LEU A 2 0.74 -1.44 -9.15
CA LEU A 2 0.10 -1.70 -10.43
C LEU A 2 1.04 -1.27 -11.57
N LEU A 3 1.24 -2.15 -12.54
CA LEU A 3 1.97 -1.86 -13.78
C LEU A 3 1.01 -1.93 -14.95
N TYR A 4 0.94 -0.85 -15.74
CA TYR A 4 0.05 -0.77 -16.89
C TYR A 4 0.86 -0.57 -18.17
N LEU A 5 0.82 -1.53 -19.09
CA LEU A 5 1.45 -1.39 -20.40
C LEU A 5 0.54 -0.58 -21.33
N GLU A 6 0.90 0.69 -21.56
CA GLU A 6 0.17 1.61 -22.44
C GLU A 6 0.95 1.81 -23.74
N THR A 7 0.53 1.06 -24.76
CA THR A 7 1.04 1.18 -26.12
C THR A 7 -0.01 0.62 -27.10
N ASN A 8 0.32 0.59 -28.39
CA ASN A 8 -0.45 -0.11 -29.42
C ASN A 8 0.43 -1.15 -30.13
N ALA A 9 -0.20 -1.98 -30.96
CA ALA A 9 0.49 -3.06 -31.68
C ALA A 9 1.47 -2.55 -32.75
N GLU A 10 1.22 -1.37 -33.33
CA GLU A 10 2.08 -0.77 -34.34
C GLU A 10 3.42 -0.35 -33.72
N ILE A 11 3.38 0.38 -32.60
CA ILE A 11 4.57 0.80 -31.86
C ILE A 11 5.38 -0.42 -31.39
N LEU A 12 4.72 -1.51 -30.97
CA LEU A 12 5.43 -2.75 -30.59
C LEU A 12 6.13 -3.41 -31.78
N ALA A 13 5.56 -3.33 -32.97
CA ALA A 13 6.12 -3.94 -34.17
C ALA A 13 7.33 -3.17 -34.73
N ASP A 14 7.46 -1.88 -34.40
CA ASP A 14 8.58 -1.03 -34.81
C ASP A 14 9.84 -1.24 -33.93
N GLU A 15 9.71 -1.92 -32.79
CA GLU A 15 10.81 -2.18 -31.85
C GLU A 15 11.49 -3.53 -32.09
N SER A 16 12.67 -3.71 -31.49
CA SER A 16 13.37 -5.00 -31.52
C SER A 16 12.52 -6.10 -30.88
N SER A 17 12.27 -7.17 -31.63
CA SER A 17 11.52 -8.34 -31.15
C SER A 17 12.12 -8.91 -29.85
N GLU A 18 13.45 -8.94 -29.73
CA GLU A 18 14.12 -9.44 -28.52
C GLU A 18 13.83 -8.57 -27.29
N GLN A 19 13.78 -7.25 -27.46
CA GLN A 19 13.50 -6.32 -26.36
C GLN A 19 12.05 -6.39 -25.91
N ILE A 20 11.12 -6.50 -26.86
CA ILE A 20 9.69 -6.64 -26.55
C ILE A 20 9.41 -8.01 -25.92
N GLU A 21 10.04 -9.08 -26.40
CA GLU A 21 9.94 -10.40 -25.80
C GLU A 21 10.44 -10.41 -24.36
N LEU A 22 11.59 -9.76 -24.10
CA LEU A 22 12.11 -9.59 -22.74
C LEU A 22 11.14 -8.79 -21.85
N LEU A 23 10.60 -7.67 -22.35
CA LEU A 23 9.60 -6.87 -21.63
C LEU A 23 8.39 -7.73 -21.22
N PHE A 24 7.79 -8.46 -22.16
CA PHE A 24 6.63 -9.29 -21.86
C PHE A 24 6.98 -10.41 -20.89
N SER A 25 8.15 -11.05 -21.05
CA SER A 25 8.59 -12.13 -20.17
C SER A 25 8.74 -11.65 -18.73
N GLU A 26 9.43 -10.53 -18.52
CA GLU A 26 9.62 -9.93 -17.19
C GLU A 26 8.29 -9.47 -16.55
N LEU A 27 7.39 -8.85 -17.32
CA LEU A 27 6.07 -8.46 -16.82
C LEU A 27 5.22 -9.68 -16.44
N LEU A 28 5.25 -10.74 -17.24
CA LEU A 28 4.52 -11.97 -16.95
C LEU A 28 5.10 -12.67 -15.72
N LEU A 29 6.43 -12.71 -15.57
CA LEU A 29 7.10 -13.26 -14.39
C LEU A 29 6.74 -12.49 -13.13
N ALA A 30 6.85 -11.16 -13.15
CA ALA A 30 6.45 -10.31 -12.02
C ALA A 30 4.97 -10.51 -11.63
N SER A 31 4.09 -10.66 -12.63
CA SER A 31 2.67 -10.94 -12.39
C SER A 31 2.42 -12.33 -11.82
N MET A 32 3.05 -13.38 -12.38
CA MET A 32 2.91 -14.75 -11.91
C MET A 32 3.39 -14.94 -10.48
N ASN A 33 4.46 -14.23 -10.11
CA ASN A 33 5.05 -14.28 -8.78
C ASN A 33 4.29 -13.43 -7.74
N GLY A 34 3.26 -12.68 -8.17
CA GLY A 34 2.47 -11.80 -7.30
C GLY A 34 3.21 -10.55 -6.85
N ILE A 35 4.33 -10.21 -7.51
CA ILE A 35 5.14 -9.03 -7.19
C ILE A 35 4.39 -7.76 -7.61
N HIS A 36 3.84 -7.80 -8.81
CA HIS A 36 3.11 -6.67 -9.39
C HIS A 36 1.76 -7.08 -9.95
N PHE A 37 0.81 -6.17 -9.81
CA PHE A 37 -0.47 -6.30 -10.49
C PHE A 37 -0.32 -5.74 -11.91
N VAL A 38 -0.10 -6.63 -12.87
CA VAL A 38 0.13 -6.24 -14.27
C VAL A 38 -1.19 -6.19 -15.05
N VAL A 39 -1.35 -5.10 -15.80
CA VAL A 39 -2.48 -4.87 -16.70
C VAL A 39 -1.95 -4.67 -18.12
N ILE A 40 -2.38 -5.52 -19.05
CA ILE A 40 -2.05 -5.46 -20.47
C ILE A 40 -3.36 -5.49 -21.27
N ALA A 41 -3.51 -4.58 -22.21
CA ALA A 41 -4.72 -4.50 -23.03
C ALA A 41 -4.90 -5.75 -23.92
N ARG A 42 -6.15 -6.18 -24.11
CA ARG A 42 -6.49 -7.37 -24.93
C ARG A 42 -5.83 -7.36 -26.33
N PRO A 43 -5.83 -6.25 -27.09
CA PRO A 43 -5.17 -6.21 -28.39
C PRO A 43 -3.67 -6.51 -28.29
N LEU A 44 -3.00 -6.01 -27.26
CA LEU A 44 -1.56 -6.26 -27.04
C LEU A 44 -1.30 -7.72 -26.65
N CYS A 45 -2.16 -8.33 -25.82
CA CYS A 45 -2.05 -9.76 -25.53
C CYS A 45 -2.23 -10.63 -26.78
N ASN A 46 -3.14 -10.25 -27.69
CA ASN A 46 -3.33 -10.97 -28.95
C ASN A 46 -2.09 -10.86 -29.83
N TRP A 47 -1.55 -9.64 -29.95
CA TRP A 47 -0.35 -9.39 -30.73
C TRP A 47 0.83 -10.18 -30.16
N ALA A 48 1.04 -10.15 -28.85
CA ALA A 48 2.12 -10.88 -28.20
C ALA A 48 2.02 -12.41 -28.38
N ASP A 49 0.81 -12.99 -28.30
CA ASP A 49 0.57 -14.43 -28.52
C ASP A 49 0.89 -14.88 -29.96
N GLN A 50 0.89 -13.94 -30.92
CA GLN A 50 1.13 -14.21 -32.34
C GLN A 50 2.56 -13.92 -32.77
N ASN A 51 3.23 -12.96 -32.13
CA ASN A 51 4.50 -12.40 -32.61
C ASN A 51 5.71 -12.68 -31.71
N LEU A 52 5.51 -13.13 -30.46
CA LEU A 52 6.60 -13.36 -29.50
C LEU A 52 6.82 -14.85 -29.22
N HIS A 53 8.07 -15.24 -28.96
CA HIS A 53 8.46 -16.61 -28.63
C HIS A 53 8.41 -16.90 -27.12
N LEU A 54 7.26 -16.65 -26.50
CA LEU A 54 7.05 -16.91 -25.07
C LEU A 54 7.04 -18.41 -24.74
N ASN A 55 7.51 -18.78 -23.54
CA ASN A 55 7.44 -20.16 -23.10
C ASN A 55 5.99 -20.57 -22.76
N LYS A 56 5.72 -21.88 -22.68
CA LYS A 56 4.36 -22.42 -22.43
C LYS A 56 3.69 -21.82 -21.18
N ARG A 57 4.47 -21.55 -20.13
CA ARG A 57 3.96 -21.01 -18.87
C ARG A 57 3.56 -19.53 -19.03
N GLU A 58 4.41 -18.73 -19.67
CA GLU A 58 4.13 -17.34 -20.03
C GLU A 58 2.93 -17.22 -20.96
N THR A 59 2.87 -18.01 -22.04
CA THR A 59 1.73 -18.02 -22.96
C THR A 59 0.41 -18.31 -22.23
N ALA A 60 0.40 -19.29 -21.33
CA ALA A 60 -0.77 -19.61 -20.53
C ALA A 60 -1.19 -18.44 -19.61
N HIS A 61 -0.22 -17.75 -19.01
CA HIS A 61 -0.49 -16.59 -18.15
C HIS A 61 -0.94 -15.37 -18.95
N LEU A 62 -0.36 -15.10 -20.12
CA LEU A 62 -0.77 -14.05 -21.04
C LEU A 62 -2.24 -14.23 -21.47
N LYS A 63 -2.63 -15.46 -21.82
CA LYS A 63 -4.03 -15.81 -22.16
C LYS A 63 -4.99 -15.57 -20.99
N ARG A 64 -4.54 -15.84 -19.75
CA ARG A 64 -5.30 -15.51 -18.55
C ARG A 64 -5.46 -14.01 -18.37
N LEU A 65 -4.38 -13.21 -18.48
CA LEU A 65 -4.44 -11.75 -18.39
C LEU A 65 -5.40 -11.15 -19.44
N LYS A 66 -5.38 -11.68 -20.67
CA LYS A 66 -6.33 -11.32 -21.74
C LYS A 66 -7.79 -11.58 -21.34
N HIS A 67 -8.07 -12.74 -20.76
CA HIS A 67 -9.41 -13.09 -20.29
C HIS A 67 -9.86 -12.15 -19.16
N ASP A 68 -9.01 -11.98 -18.17
CA ASP A 68 -9.25 -11.19 -16.96
C ASP A 68 -9.34 -9.67 -17.23
N PHE A 69 -8.92 -9.20 -18.40
CA PHE A 69 -8.91 -7.77 -18.74
C PHE A 69 -10.27 -7.07 -18.58
N ALA A 70 -11.40 -7.75 -18.75
CA ALA A 70 -12.71 -7.12 -18.49
C ALA A 70 -12.88 -6.68 -17.04
N GLN A 71 -12.29 -7.42 -16.10
CA GLN A 71 -12.31 -7.11 -14.66
C GLN A 71 -11.17 -6.17 -14.27
N ARG A 72 -10.07 -6.19 -15.02
CA ARG A 72 -8.83 -5.46 -14.68
C ARG A 72 -8.66 -4.13 -15.41
N GLY A 73 -9.26 -3.96 -16.57
CA GLY A 73 -8.96 -2.87 -17.50
C GLY A 73 -9.41 -1.48 -17.03
N SER A 74 -10.36 -1.40 -16.10
CA SER A 74 -10.76 -0.13 -15.46
C SER A 74 -9.90 0.24 -14.26
N ILE A 75 -9.19 -0.72 -13.66
CA ILE A 75 -8.44 -0.50 -12.42
C ILE A 75 -7.41 0.63 -12.55
N PRO A 76 -6.60 0.73 -13.64
CA PRO A 76 -5.66 1.84 -13.78
C PRO A 76 -6.31 3.23 -13.72
N LYS A 77 -7.58 3.36 -14.15
CA LYS A 77 -8.29 4.65 -14.13
C LYS A 77 -8.71 5.10 -12.74
N SER A 78 -8.88 4.17 -11.81
CA SER A 78 -9.31 4.42 -10.43
C SER A 78 -8.21 4.17 -9.41
N ALA A 79 -7.06 3.64 -9.83
CA ALA A 79 -5.95 3.36 -8.95
C ALA A 79 -5.33 4.70 -8.48
N PRO A 80 -5.14 4.89 -7.16
CA PRO A 80 -4.49 6.11 -6.66
C PRO A 80 -3.04 6.18 -7.11
N CYS A 81 -2.35 5.04 -7.21
CA CYS A 81 -0.95 4.97 -7.60
C CYS A 81 -0.70 3.83 -8.59
N PHE A 82 0.04 4.12 -9.67
CA PHE A 82 0.50 3.11 -10.62
C PHE A 82 1.67 3.58 -11.49
N ILE A 83 2.32 2.63 -12.16
CA ILE A 83 3.36 2.89 -13.17
C ILE A 83 2.82 2.54 -14.55
N GLN A 84 2.79 3.53 -15.43
CA GLN A 84 2.52 3.39 -16.84
C GLN A 84 3.82 3.07 -17.60
N ILE A 85 3.83 1.96 -18.32
CA ILE A 85 4.97 1.53 -19.13
C ILE A 85 4.69 1.94 -20.57
N ARG A 86 5.62 2.70 -21.15
CA ARG A 86 5.61 3.11 -22.57
C ARG A 86 6.81 2.50 -23.29
N ILE A 87 6.72 2.47 -24.61
CA ILE A 87 7.85 2.07 -25.46
C ILE A 87 8.85 3.24 -25.57
N GLY A 88 10.15 2.90 -25.66
CA GLY A 88 11.28 3.84 -25.57
C GLY A 88 12.15 3.70 -24.30
N ASP A 89 13.08 4.65 -24.12
CA ASP A 89 14.09 4.70 -23.04
C ASP A 89 13.92 5.92 -22.11
N ASN A 90 12.69 6.43 -21.98
CA ASN A 90 12.43 7.52 -21.05
C ASN A 90 12.65 7.05 -19.60
N ALA A 91 13.36 7.87 -18.81
CA ALA A 91 13.50 7.65 -17.38
C ALA A 91 12.14 7.67 -16.67
N LEU A 92 12.11 7.15 -15.44
CA LEU A 92 10.94 7.23 -14.58
C LEU A 92 10.62 8.71 -14.29
N GLU A 93 9.41 9.13 -14.61
CA GLU A 93 8.89 10.46 -14.28
C GLU A 93 7.51 10.33 -13.64
N GLU A 94 7.23 11.21 -12.68
CA GLU A 94 5.88 11.43 -12.15
C GLU A 94 5.17 12.43 -13.07
N TYR A 95 3.99 12.05 -13.59
CA TYR A 95 3.24 12.88 -14.55
C TYR A 95 1.91 13.40 -13.99
N ASP A 96 1.47 12.84 -12.87
CA ASP A 96 0.30 13.23 -12.08
C ASP A 96 0.51 12.69 -10.65
N ASP A 97 -0.25 13.18 -9.68
CA ASP A 97 -0.09 12.86 -8.25
C ASP A 97 -0.09 11.33 -8.03
N ASP A 98 1.03 10.80 -7.50
CA ASP A 98 1.28 9.36 -7.28
C ASP A 98 1.21 8.48 -8.56
N LYS A 99 1.25 9.08 -9.76
CA LYS A 99 1.20 8.37 -11.05
C LYS A 99 2.47 8.58 -11.84
N TYR A 100 3.09 7.47 -12.21
CA TYR A 100 4.41 7.47 -12.80
C TYR A 100 4.37 6.87 -14.20
N ARG A 101 5.31 7.29 -15.05
CA ARG A 101 5.55 6.65 -16.34
C ARG A 101 7.03 6.38 -16.57
N ILE A 102 7.31 5.30 -17.27
CA ILE A 102 8.67 4.86 -17.57
C ILE A 102 8.73 4.22 -18.96
N GLY A 103 9.85 4.41 -19.67
CA GLY A 103 10.16 3.69 -20.89
C GLY A 103 10.55 2.23 -20.60
N HIS A 104 10.15 1.30 -21.47
CA HIS A 104 10.42 -0.12 -21.26
C HIS A 104 11.91 -0.46 -21.15
N ILE A 105 12.80 0.24 -21.87
CA ILE A 105 14.25 0.01 -21.78
C ILE A 105 14.75 0.44 -20.39
N ALA A 106 14.32 1.61 -19.91
CA ALA A 106 14.66 2.10 -18.58
C ALA A 106 14.11 1.18 -17.47
N LEU A 107 12.88 0.68 -17.65
CA LEU A 107 12.26 -0.29 -16.74
C LEU A 107 13.10 -1.57 -16.63
N LEU A 108 13.46 -2.17 -17.77
CA LEU A 108 14.24 -3.41 -17.83
C LEU A 108 15.65 -3.27 -17.24
N ARG A 109 16.21 -2.06 -17.22
CA ARG A 109 17.49 -1.73 -16.56
C ARG A 109 17.36 -1.41 -15.07
N SER A 110 16.14 -1.31 -14.55
CA SER A 110 15.85 -0.93 -13.17
C SER A 110 15.48 -2.12 -12.30
N ASP A 111 15.51 -1.93 -10.98
CA ASP A 111 15.02 -2.92 -10.02
C ASP A 111 13.51 -2.82 -9.75
N LEU A 112 12.76 -2.05 -10.55
CA LEU A 112 11.32 -1.84 -10.32
C LEU A 112 10.46 -3.09 -10.51
N LEU A 113 10.94 -4.11 -11.21
CA LEU A 113 10.27 -5.41 -11.40
C LEU A 113 10.62 -6.44 -10.32
N SER A 114 11.56 -6.11 -9.43
CA SER A 114 11.95 -6.95 -8.30
C SER A 114 10.89 -6.96 -7.20
N ASP A 115 11.03 -7.88 -6.24
CA ASP A 115 10.17 -7.96 -5.05
C ASP A 115 10.04 -6.56 -4.38
N ALA A 116 8.80 -6.09 -4.25
CA ALA A 116 8.49 -4.83 -3.58
C ALA A 116 8.72 -4.96 -2.06
N ARG A 117 9.19 -3.90 -1.42
CA ARG A 117 9.55 -3.90 -0.01
C ARG A 117 8.44 -3.32 0.84
N LEU A 118 8.19 -3.97 1.97
CA LEU A 118 7.29 -3.51 3.00
C LEU A 118 8.10 -3.25 4.27
N LEU A 119 8.41 -2.00 4.54
CA LEU A 119 9.12 -1.57 5.74
C LEU A 119 8.12 -1.34 6.86
N LEU A 120 8.33 -2.03 7.97
CA LEU A 120 7.46 -2.05 9.15
C LEU A 120 8.28 -1.73 10.39
N GLU A 121 7.68 -1.07 11.38
CA GLU A 121 8.36 -0.81 12.65
C GLU A 121 8.79 -2.11 13.33
N HIS A 122 7.88 -3.09 13.42
CA HIS A 122 8.14 -4.41 13.99
C HIS A 122 7.69 -5.55 13.06
N ILE A 123 8.63 -6.07 12.26
CA ILE A 123 8.41 -7.09 11.22
C ILE A 123 7.56 -8.31 11.62
N GLU A 124 7.65 -8.80 12.87
CA GLU A 124 6.90 -9.99 13.32
C GLU A 124 5.42 -9.62 13.57
N ASN A 125 5.16 -8.72 14.52
CA ASN A 125 3.82 -8.28 14.89
C ASN A 125 3.09 -7.60 13.74
N ASP A 126 3.67 -6.54 13.18
CA ASP A 126 3.00 -5.73 12.14
C ASP A 126 2.96 -6.50 10.82
N GLY A 127 3.97 -7.35 10.56
CA GLY A 127 4.02 -8.11 9.32
C GLY A 127 2.89 -9.13 9.22
N ASP A 128 2.64 -9.86 10.29
CA ASP A 128 1.55 -10.83 10.33
C ASP A 128 0.18 -10.18 10.20
N LEU A 129 0.04 -8.99 10.75
CA LEU A 129 -1.16 -8.17 10.57
C LEU A 129 -1.38 -7.80 9.10
N ILE A 130 -0.36 -7.24 8.47
CA ILE A 130 -0.45 -6.80 7.07
C ILE A 130 -0.73 -7.97 6.15
N ASP A 131 -0.14 -9.15 6.40
CA ASP A 131 -0.44 -10.35 5.63
C ASP A 131 -1.92 -10.77 5.72
N VAL A 132 -2.54 -10.66 6.91
CA VAL A 132 -3.97 -10.93 7.07
C VAL A 132 -4.79 -9.92 6.26
N ILE A 133 -4.48 -8.63 6.36
CA ILE A 133 -5.17 -7.58 5.58
C ILE A 133 -5.05 -7.85 4.07
N LEU A 134 -3.83 -8.08 3.59
CA LEU A 134 -3.58 -8.33 2.17
C LEU A 134 -4.28 -9.60 1.68
N SER A 135 -4.36 -10.64 2.52
CA SER A 135 -5.08 -11.87 2.20
C SER A 135 -6.59 -11.61 2.01
N GLU A 136 -7.21 -10.80 2.86
CA GLU A 136 -8.64 -10.45 2.72
C GLU A 136 -8.89 -9.54 1.51
N ILE A 137 -7.98 -8.60 1.23
CA ILE A 137 -8.03 -7.78 0.01
C ILE A 137 -7.94 -8.69 -1.23
N CYS A 138 -7.02 -9.66 -1.24
CA CYS A 138 -6.87 -10.61 -2.34
C CYS A 138 -8.11 -11.51 -2.53
N ARG A 139 -8.87 -11.81 -1.48
CA ARG A 139 -10.13 -12.56 -1.60
C ARG A 139 -11.28 -11.73 -2.18
N SER A 140 -11.31 -10.44 -1.88
CA SER A 140 -12.37 -9.53 -2.32
C SER A 140 -12.10 -8.88 -3.68
N GLN A 141 -10.86 -8.94 -4.18
CA GLN A 141 -10.42 -8.33 -5.42
C GLN A 141 -9.93 -9.39 -6.43
N PRO A 142 -9.83 -9.09 -7.74
CA PRO A 142 -9.26 -9.99 -8.74
C PRO A 142 -7.71 -10.11 -8.64
N ILE A 143 -7.17 -9.97 -7.43
CA ILE A 143 -5.75 -10.02 -7.09
C ILE A 143 -5.51 -11.35 -6.36
N LYS A 144 -4.83 -12.30 -7.01
CA LYS A 144 -4.67 -13.65 -6.44
C LYS A 144 -3.68 -13.70 -5.28
N ASN A 145 -2.59 -12.94 -5.41
CA ASN A 145 -1.51 -12.91 -4.44
C ASN A 145 -0.79 -11.58 -4.54
N ILE A 146 -0.33 -11.07 -3.40
CA ILE A 146 0.55 -9.92 -3.29
C ILE A 146 1.77 -10.39 -2.50
N LYS A 147 2.94 -10.33 -3.12
CA LYS A 147 4.20 -10.68 -2.50
C LYS A 147 4.95 -9.41 -2.16
N LEU A 148 5.19 -9.18 -0.88
CA LEU A 148 6.03 -8.09 -0.37
C LEU A 148 7.16 -8.69 0.46
N GLN A 149 8.38 -8.21 0.22
CA GLN A 149 9.52 -8.50 1.07
C GLN A 149 9.42 -7.62 2.33
N ARG A 150 9.07 -8.25 3.45
CA ARG A 150 9.01 -7.55 4.74
C ARG A 150 10.42 -7.12 5.18
N MET A 151 10.55 -5.93 5.72
CA MET A 151 11.78 -5.38 6.27
C MET A 151 11.52 -4.80 7.65
N HIS A 152 12.46 -5.00 8.58
CA HIS A 152 12.39 -4.45 9.92
C HIS A 152 12.94 -3.01 9.93
N GLY A 153 12.14 -2.08 10.44
CA GLY A 153 12.46 -0.65 10.55
C GLY A 153 13.10 -0.26 11.88
N GLY A 154 12.90 -1.02 12.95
CA GLY A 154 13.57 -0.76 14.24
C GLY A 154 12.95 0.39 15.03
N GLY A 155 11.63 0.58 14.96
CA GLY A 155 10.91 1.64 15.67
C GLY A 155 11.46 3.03 15.37
N ALA A 156 12.30 3.57 16.27
CA ALA A 156 12.93 4.89 16.12
C ALA A 156 13.84 5.01 14.88
N ASP A 157 14.41 3.90 14.40
CA ASP A 157 15.34 3.89 13.26
C ASP A 157 14.67 3.72 11.89
N ILE A 158 13.34 3.64 11.83
CA ILE A 158 12.61 3.34 10.59
C ILE A 158 12.93 4.33 9.46
N VAL A 159 13.20 5.59 9.80
CA VAL A 159 13.60 6.62 8.82
C VAL A 159 14.94 6.27 8.16
N THR A 160 15.90 5.76 8.92
CA THR A 160 17.22 5.37 8.40
C THR A 160 17.09 4.12 7.53
N CYS A 161 16.36 3.12 8.00
CA CYS A 161 16.05 1.92 7.22
C CYS A 161 15.31 2.26 5.92
N PHE A 162 14.37 3.21 5.98
CA PHE A 162 13.65 3.71 4.82
C PHE A 162 14.63 4.28 3.81
N ARG A 163 15.47 5.26 4.20
CA ARG A 163 16.51 5.84 3.30
C ARG A 163 17.36 4.77 2.62
N HIS A 164 17.80 3.75 3.34
CA HIS A 164 18.58 2.65 2.75
C HIS A 164 17.76 1.86 1.71
N ALA A 165 16.50 1.56 2.01
CA ALA A 165 15.62 0.90 1.05
C ALA A 165 15.38 1.74 -0.20
N LEU A 166 15.29 3.08 -0.06
CA LEU A 166 15.13 4.01 -1.19
C LEU A 166 16.34 4.00 -2.14
N LEU A 167 17.56 3.85 -1.61
CA LEU A 167 18.79 3.79 -2.42
C LEU A 167 18.82 2.59 -3.38
N GLU A 168 18.07 1.54 -3.08
CA GLU A 168 17.97 0.36 -3.94
C GLU A 168 17.00 0.53 -5.11
N ARG A 169 16.28 1.66 -5.20
CA ARG A 169 15.40 2.00 -6.34
C ARG A 169 14.35 0.93 -6.66
N ARG A 170 13.90 0.21 -5.62
CA ARG A 170 12.77 -0.73 -5.67
C ARG A 170 11.51 -0.03 -5.18
N VAL A 171 10.36 -0.55 -5.60
CA VAL A 171 9.09 -0.15 -4.99
C VAL A 171 9.16 -0.44 -3.49
N THR A 172 9.05 0.60 -2.68
CA THR A 172 9.13 0.51 -1.22
C THR A 172 7.90 1.18 -0.62
N VAL A 173 7.19 0.44 0.24
CA VAL A 173 6.08 0.93 1.04
C VAL A 173 6.53 0.90 2.50
N CYS A 174 6.42 2.05 3.17
CA CYS A 174 6.67 2.14 4.61
C CYS A 174 5.34 2.38 5.32
N ILE A 175 5.06 1.55 6.32
CA ILE A 175 3.92 1.73 7.22
C ILE A 175 4.50 2.13 8.58
N ALA A 176 4.03 3.26 9.09
CA ALA A 176 4.40 3.79 10.39
C ALA A 176 3.15 4.25 11.12
N ASP A 177 3.15 4.13 12.44
CA ASP A 177 2.03 4.55 13.25
C ASP A 177 2.00 6.09 13.34
N SER A 178 0.79 6.65 13.28
CA SER A 178 0.60 8.10 13.40
C SER A 178 0.87 8.62 14.81
N ASP A 179 0.73 7.73 15.80
CA ASP A 179 0.71 8.02 17.24
C ASP A 179 -0.30 9.12 17.63
N LYS A 180 -1.30 9.39 16.79
CA LYS A 180 -2.33 10.40 17.08
C LYS A 180 -3.26 9.91 18.19
N TYR A 181 -3.48 10.75 19.20
CA TYR A 181 -4.45 10.51 20.26
C TYR A 181 -5.82 11.14 19.94
N ALA A 182 -5.87 12.07 18.99
CA ALA A 182 -7.09 12.73 18.51
C ALA A 182 -6.99 13.11 17.02
N PRO A 183 -8.12 13.31 16.31
CA PRO A 183 -8.13 13.68 14.89
C PRO A 183 -7.37 14.98 14.56
N CYS A 184 -7.29 15.91 15.51
CA CYS A 184 -6.64 17.21 15.35
C CYS A 184 -5.18 17.22 15.82
N ASP A 185 -4.64 16.09 16.26
CA ASP A 185 -3.24 16.00 16.65
C ASP A 185 -2.31 16.16 15.45
N THR A 186 -1.17 16.78 15.69
CA THR A 186 -0.11 16.89 14.69
C THR A 186 0.56 15.55 14.47
N HIS A 187 0.98 15.27 13.23
CA HIS A 187 1.78 14.09 12.90
C HIS A 187 3.01 13.93 13.80
N SER A 188 3.33 12.67 14.10
CA SER A 188 4.54 12.31 14.84
C SER A 188 5.82 12.81 14.14
N ALA A 189 6.91 12.92 14.89
CA ALA A 189 8.21 13.27 14.31
C ALA A 189 8.66 12.22 13.27
N THR A 190 8.37 10.95 13.53
CA THR A 190 8.68 9.82 12.65
C THR A 190 7.97 9.96 11.30
N VAL A 191 6.65 10.12 11.31
CA VAL A 191 5.85 10.28 10.08
C VAL A 191 6.32 11.49 9.28
N ARG A 192 6.51 12.66 9.92
CA ARG A 192 7.00 13.86 9.22
C ARG A 192 8.37 13.67 8.58
N ASN A 193 9.26 12.91 9.23
CA ASN A 193 10.57 12.61 8.68
C ASN A 193 10.48 11.61 7.52
N LEU A 194 9.65 10.57 7.63
CA LEU A 194 9.39 9.61 6.55
C LEU A 194 8.81 10.31 5.32
N THR A 195 7.78 11.13 5.49
CA THR A 195 7.19 11.94 4.40
C THR A 195 8.24 12.82 3.75
N ARG A 196 9.05 13.55 4.54
CA ARG A 196 10.13 14.38 4.00
C ARG A 196 11.17 13.57 3.22
N GLU A 197 11.50 12.36 3.65
CA GLU A 197 12.43 11.51 2.90
C GLU A 197 11.79 10.96 1.63
N ALA A 198 10.49 10.66 1.61
CA ALA A 198 9.77 10.26 0.41
C ALA A 198 9.67 11.41 -0.61
N ASP A 199 9.29 12.61 -0.17
CA ASP A 199 9.13 13.81 -1.02
C ASP A 199 10.44 14.24 -1.72
N ARG A 200 11.60 13.81 -1.19
CA ARG A 200 12.91 14.10 -1.77
C ARG A 200 13.26 13.22 -2.95
N GLN A 201 12.44 12.22 -3.26
CA GLN A 201 12.80 11.17 -4.20
C GLN A 201 11.92 11.23 -5.43
N THR A 202 12.50 10.85 -6.56
CA THR A 202 11.82 10.79 -7.87
C THR A 202 11.36 9.36 -8.22
N PHE A 203 11.31 8.45 -7.24
CA PHE A 203 10.89 7.07 -7.45
C PHE A 203 9.58 6.78 -6.73
N VAL A 204 8.94 5.68 -7.14
CA VAL A 204 7.64 5.25 -6.64
C VAL A 204 7.71 4.82 -5.17
N GLY A 205 7.28 5.71 -4.29
CA GLY A 205 7.22 5.48 -2.86
C GLY A 205 6.03 6.23 -2.26
N ALA A 206 5.18 5.51 -1.53
CA ALA A 206 4.07 6.12 -0.81
C ALA A 206 4.32 5.98 0.70
N VAL A 207 4.13 7.07 1.43
CA VAL A 207 4.04 7.04 2.89
C VAL A 207 2.56 7.10 3.24
N CYS A 208 2.02 5.97 3.68
CA CYS A 208 0.64 5.89 4.12
C CYS A 208 0.59 6.06 5.64
N GLU A 209 -0.03 7.14 6.10
CA GLU A 209 -0.31 7.32 7.52
C GLU A 209 -1.57 6.54 7.92
N SER A 210 -1.57 6.03 9.17
CA SER A 210 -2.83 5.69 9.81
C SER A 210 -3.64 6.95 10.16
N LEU A 211 -4.93 6.96 9.80
CA LEU A 211 -5.92 7.97 10.16
C LEU A 211 -6.25 7.89 11.66
N GLY A 212 -6.08 6.68 12.20
CA GLY A 212 -6.14 6.36 13.62
C GLY A 212 -4.74 6.22 14.22
N ARG A 213 -4.68 5.79 15.47
CA ARG A 213 -3.46 5.67 16.25
C ARG A 213 -2.53 4.59 15.71
N GLU A 214 -3.06 3.41 15.39
CA GLU A 214 -2.32 2.24 14.93
C GLU A 214 -2.91 1.68 13.62
N ALA A 215 -2.14 0.88 12.88
CA ALA A 215 -2.61 0.24 11.65
C ALA A 215 -3.79 -0.73 11.87
N GLU A 216 -3.85 -1.36 13.05
CA GLU A 216 -4.91 -2.28 13.49
C GLU A 216 -6.29 -1.62 13.46
N ASN A 217 -6.35 -0.30 13.69
CA ASN A 217 -7.59 0.47 13.70
C ASN A 217 -8.27 0.52 12.31
N TYR A 218 -7.70 -0.03 11.25
CA TYR A 218 -8.37 -0.11 9.95
C TYR A 218 -9.05 -1.44 9.67
N ILE A 219 -8.80 -2.42 10.51
CA ILE A 219 -9.22 -3.78 10.24
C ILE A 219 -10.63 -3.94 10.78
N PRO A 220 -11.59 -4.42 9.96
CA PRO A 220 -12.91 -4.77 10.46
C PRO A 220 -12.81 -5.64 11.71
N ILE A 221 -13.59 -5.30 12.72
CA ILE A 221 -13.50 -5.94 14.04
C ILE A 221 -13.75 -7.44 13.95
N GLU A 222 -14.53 -7.89 12.98
CA GLU A 222 -14.80 -9.29 12.69
C GLU A 222 -13.53 -10.04 12.28
N ILE A 223 -12.68 -9.41 11.47
CA ILE A 223 -11.39 -9.97 11.04
C ILE A 223 -10.42 -9.98 12.22
N LEU A 224 -10.31 -8.88 12.97
CA LEU A 224 -9.47 -8.82 14.18
C LEU A 224 -9.88 -9.90 15.19
N SER A 225 -11.18 -10.06 15.43
CA SER A 225 -11.71 -11.05 16.37
C SER A 225 -11.41 -12.48 15.91
N SER A 226 -11.57 -12.77 14.62
CA SER A 226 -11.29 -14.08 14.01
C SER A 226 -9.81 -14.45 14.10
N HIS A 227 -8.92 -13.45 14.08
CA HIS A 227 -7.47 -13.63 14.10
C HIS A 227 -6.80 -13.17 15.40
N ARG A 228 -7.57 -12.95 16.48
CA ARG A 228 -7.11 -12.30 17.72
C ARG A 228 -5.83 -12.89 18.31
N ARG A 229 -5.69 -14.21 18.29
CA ARG A 229 -4.53 -14.92 18.88
C ARG A 229 -3.23 -14.63 18.13
N ARG A 230 -3.33 -14.27 16.86
CA ARG A 230 -2.19 -13.98 15.99
C ARG A 230 -1.88 -12.48 15.93
N ILE A 231 -2.93 -11.65 15.90
CA ILE A 231 -2.82 -10.20 15.66
C ILE A 231 -2.70 -9.40 16.97
N CYS A 232 -3.55 -9.69 17.97
CA CYS A 232 -3.57 -8.97 19.25
C CYS A 232 -3.73 -9.96 20.42
N PRO A 233 -2.71 -10.80 20.70
CA PRO A 233 -2.82 -11.84 21.73
C PRO A 233 -3.09 -11.27 23.13
N GLU A 234 -2.66 -10.04 23.39
CA GLU A 234 -2.80 -9.34 24.67
C GLU A 234 -4.18 -8.68 24.86
N TYR A 235 -5.00 -8.62 23.80
CA TYR A 235 -6.29 -7.95 23.86
C TYR A 235 -7.36 -8.82 24.51
N THR A 236 -7.59 -8.59 25.79
CA THR A 236 -8.53 -9.37 26.62
C THR A 236 -10.00 -8.99 26.41
N SER A 237 -10.30 -7.83 25.80
CA SER A 237 -11.63 -7.20 25.87
C SER A 237 -12.27 -6.87 24.52
N PHE A 238 -12.16 -7.77 23.52
CA PHE A 238 -12.83 -7.65 22.20
C PHE A 238 -14.32 -7.32 22.28
N ASN A 239 -15.03 -7.86 23.27
CA ASN A 239 -16.47 -7.63 23.42
C ASN A 239 -16.81 -6.18 23.77
N ILE A 240 -15.91 -5.45 24.46
CA ILE A 240 -16.13 -4.04 24.81
C ILE A 240 -16.01 -3.17 23.55
N LEU A 241 -14.98 -3.41 22.74
CA LEU A 241 -14.76 -2.69 21.49
C LEU A 241 -15.87 -2.98 20.47
N ASP A 242 -16.26 -4.24 20.30
CA ASP A 242 -17.41 -4.62 19.46
C ASP A 242 -18.70 -3.95 19.94
N GLY A 243 -18.91 -3.90 21.26
CA GLY A 243 -20.04 -3.18 21.87
C GLY A 243 -20.01 -1.68 21.59
N LEU A 244 -18.85 -1.04 21.61
CA LEU A 244 -18.68 0.39 21.29
C LEU A 244 -18.94 0.65 19.80
N LEU A 245 -18.40 -0.19 18.91
CA LEU A 245 -18.59 -0.11 17.47
C LEU A 245 -20.07 -0.23 17.08
N ARG A 246 -20.78 -1.23 17.64
CA ARG A 246 -22.22 -1.43 17.39
C ARG A 246 -23.09 -0.27 17.88
N ARG A 247 -22.65 0.44 18.92
CA ARG A 247 -23.35 1.60 19.48
C ARG A 247 -23.08 2.90 18.71
N GLN A 248 -22.00 2.95 17.93
CA GLN A 248 -21.74 4.04 16.99
C GLN A 248 -22.71 3.90 15.80
N GLN A 249 -23.92 4.40 15.96
CA GLN A 249 -24.86 4.55 14.86
C GLN A 249 -24.33 5.64 13.91
N ILE A 250 -23.65 5.19 12.85
CA ILE A 250 -23.28 5.93 11.63
C ILE A 250 -22.82 7.38 11.90
N ALA A 251 -21.51 7.59 11.94
CA ALA A 251 -20.92 8.92 11.90
C ALA A 251 -19.75 8.92 10.91
N GLY A 252 -19.45 10.08 10.31
CA GLY A 252 -18.37 10.22 9.32
C GLY A 252 -17.04 9.73 9.89
N ARG A 253 -16.07 9.39 9.02
CA ARG A 253 -14.78 8.76 9.39
C ARG A 253 -14.02 9.42 10.56
N LEU A 254 -14.27 10.70 10.86
CA LEU A 254 -13.61 11.47 11.92
C LEU A 254 -14.28 11.36 13.31
N ASP A 255 -15.49 10.81 13.39
CA ASP A 255 -16.24 10.65 14.65
C ASP A 255 -16.04 9.25 15.27
N CYS A 256 -15.24 8.41 14.62
CA CYS A 256 -14.91 7.06 15.03
C CYS A 256 -13.84 7.05 16.14
N LEU A 257 -14.23 7.35 17.38
CA LEU A 257 -13.34 7.36 18.56
C LEU A 257 -12.42 6.12 18.70
N TRP A 258 -12.90 4.94 18.27
CA TRP A 258 -12.13 3.71 18.30
C TRP A 258 -10.90 3.72 17.40
N LEU A 259 -10.84 4.61 16.40
CA LEU A 259 -9.64 4.80 15.58
C LEU A 259 -8.45 5.28 16.39
N PHE A 260 -8.67 5.90 17.55
CA PHE A 260 -7.61 6.47 18.39
C PHE A 260 -7.27 5.62 19.61
N PHE A 261 -7.89 4.43 19.72
CA PHE A 261 -7.55 3.47 20.77
C PHE A 261 -6.34 2.64 20.39
N ASP A 262 -5.55 2.35 21.41
CA ASP A 262 -4.49 1.35 21.37
C ASP A 262 -5.16 -0.03 21.37
N ILE A 263 -5.36 -0.60 20.18
CA ILE A 263 -6.07 -1.88 20.03
C ILE A 263 -5.19 -3.00 20.58
N LYS A 264 -3.87 -2.83 20.65
CA LYS A 264 -2.98 -3.83 21.27
C LYS A 264 -3.21 -3.91 22.78
N ARG A 265 -3.30 -2.76 23.47
CA ARG A 265 -3.37 -2.71 24.94
C ARG A 265 -4.75 -2.82 25.54
N GLY A 266 -5.82 -2.53 24.80
CA GLY A 266 -7.14 -2.43 25.41
C GLY A 266 -7.73 -1.04 25.33
N ALA A 267 -9.04 -0.99 25.56
CA ALA A 267 -9.64 0.20 26.14
C ALA A 267 -9.08 0.41 27.55
N GLU A 268 -8.11 1.30 27.73
CA GLU A 268 -7.75 1.79 29.05
C GLU A 268 -8.95 2.54 29.63
N VAL A 269 -9.68 1.87 30.54
CA VAL A 269 -10.93 2.36 31.13
C VAL A 269 -10.74 3.77 31.70
N ASP A 270 -9.60 4.05 32.30
CA ASP A 270 -9.26 5.36 32.87
C ASP A 270 -9.17 6.47 31.81
N LYS A 271 -8.62 6.16 30.63
CA LYS A 271 -8.55 7.10 29.50
C LYS A 271 -9.92 7.31 28.87
N LEU A 272 -10.74 6.26 28.74
CA LEU A 272 -12.12 6.38 28.29
C LEU A 272 -12.96 7.24 29.25
N LEU A 273 -12.81 7.02 30.55
CA LEU A 273 -13.49 7.81 31.57
C LEU A 273 -13.02 9.26 31.56
N ALA A 274 -11.75 9.54 31.24
CA ALA A 274 -11.25 10.90 31.07
C ALA A 274 -11.82 11.61 29.83
N ILE A 275 -12.16 10.88 28.77
CA ILE A 275 -12.84 11.45 27.59
C ILE A 275 -14.32 11.74 27.90
N VAL A 276 -14.99 10.82 28.61
CA VAL A 276 -16.41 10.97 29.02
C VAL A 276 -16.58 12.03 30.13
N ASN A 277 -15.60 12.13 31.03
CA ASN A 277 -15.56 13.07 32.14
C ASN A 277 -14.26 13.90 32.09
N PRO A 278 -14.12 14.82 31.13
CA PRO A 278 -12.92 15.62 31.00
C PRO A 278 -12.62 16.34 32.31
N PRO A 279 -11.38 16.26 32.83
CA PRO A 279 -11.02 16.93 34.07
C PRO A 279 -11.29 18.44 33.89
N ARG A 280 -12.11 19.00 34.78
CA ARG A 280 -12.61 20.40 34.76
C ARG A 280 -11.52 21.50 34.67
N LYS A 281 -10.23 21.15 34.65
CA LYS A 281 -9.11 22.11 34.72
C LYS A 281 -8.59 22.65 33.39
N ALA A 282 -9.15 22.29 32.23
CA ALA A 282 -8.69 22.81 30.93
C ALA A 282 -9.49 24.01 30.37
N LEU A 283 -10.52 24.52 31.05
CA LEU A 283 -11.37 25.63 30.56
C LEU A 283 -11.05 27.01 31.16
N VAL A 284 -9.91 27.17 31.86
CA VAL A 284 -9.53 28.46 32.45
C VAL A 284 -8.15 28.89 31.96
N ARG A 285 -8.11 29.57 30.81
CA ARG A 285 -7.40 30.83 30.52
C ARG A 285 -7.35 31.13 29.02
N ARG A 286 -8.49 31.48 28.41
CA ARG A 286 -8.46 32.56 27.41
C ARG A 286 -8.47 33.86 28.20
N LYS A 287 -7.30 34.42 28.49
CA LYS A 287 -7.20 35.84 28.82
C LYS A 287 -7.65 36.59 27.57
N VAL A 288 -8.81 37.22 27.66
CA VAL A 288 -9.24 38.29 26.77
C VAL A 288 -8.17 39.38 26.89
N SER A 289 -7.33 39.52 25.86
CA SER A 289 -6.49 40.70 25.68
C SER A 289 -7.40 41.83 25.23
N GLY A 290 -7.95 42.54 26.21
CA GLY A 290 -8.62 43.82 26.01
C GLY A 290 -7.68 44.95 26.42
N ARG A 291 -6.97 45.51 25.45
CA ARG A 291 -6.53 46.90 25.22
C ARG A 291 -5.24 46.92 24.41
#